data_AF-A0A814TWT1-F1
#
_entry.id   AF-A0A814TWT1-F1
#
_cell.length_a   1.000
_cell.length_b   1.000
_cell.length_c   1.000
_cell.angle_alpha   90.00
_cell.angle_beta   90.00
_cell.angle_gamma   90.00
#
_symmetry.space_group_name_H-M   'P 1'
#
loop_
_entity.id
_entity.type
_entity.pdbx_description
1 polymer ?
#
loop_
_entity_poly.entity_id
_entity_poly.type
_entity_poly.pdbx_seq_one_letter_code
_entity_poly.pdbx_strand_id
1 'polypeptide(L)'
;MYQSFPDLPSDVYYTQEELARHNGNDPELPLWICVNGKILEYAGLPSSEDPDHESQKRFHSFVQPQFGGREIDYGLSKALYEPYYKVPLHENDLSDEHRAMIEDHYFTMQFRNNQKNYWKPIGRLRRSDNTANSSS
;
A
#
# COMPACT_ATOMS: atom_id res chain seq x y z
N MET A 1 -18.74 8.17 0.17
CA MET A 1 -18.35 6.81 0.61
C MET A 1 -16.96 6.57 0.07
N TYR A 2 -16.02 6.14 0.91
CA TYR A 2 -14.64 5.85 0.49
C TYR A 2 -14.59 4.58 -0.36
N GLN A 3 -13.81 4.59 -1.43
CA GLN A 3 -13.56 3.42 -2.28
C GLN A 3 -12.50 2.51 -1.64
N SER A 4 -12.53 1.24 -2.03
CA SER A 4 -11.59 0.22 -1.59
C SER A 4 -11.14 -0.61 -2.79
N PHE A 5 -10.00 -1.29 -2.67
CA PHE A 5 -9.47 -2.10 -3.78
C PHE A 5 -10.44 -3.25 -4.12
N PRO A 6 -10.82 -3.40 -5.40
CA PRO A 6 -11.65 -4.53 -5.86
C PRO A 6 -10.85 -5.83 -5.84
N ASP A 7 -11.57 -6.96 -5.93
CA ASP A 7 -11.00 -8.30 -6.13
C ASP A 7 -9.95 -8.74 -5.09
N LEU A 8 -10.01 -8.17 -3.88
CA LEU A 8 -9.14 -8.55 -2.78
C LEU A 8 -9.49 -9.96 -2.28
N PRO A 9 -8.54 -10.92 -2.27
CA PRO A 9 -8.79 -12.24 -1.71
C PRO A 9 -9.19 -12.16 -0.23
N SER A 10 -10.25 -12.87 0.15
CA SER A 10 -10.83 -12.79 1.51
C SER A 10 -10.09 -13.63 2.56
N ASP A 11 -9.36 -14.64 2.12
CA ASP A 11 -8.74 -15.69 2.93
C ASP A 11 -7.22 -15.76 2.83
N VAL A 12 -6.61 -14.82 2.09
CA VAL A 12 -5.15 -14.73 1.94
C VAL A 12 -4.60 -13.67 2.89
N TYR A 13 -3.72 -14.10 3.80
CA TYR A 13 -3.07 -13.25 4.79
C TYR A 13 -1.56 -13.43 4.76
N TYR A 14 -0.84 -12.33 4.93
CA TYR A 14 0.62 -12.31 5.00
C TYR A 14 1.08 -11.69 6.31
N THR A 15 2.25 -12.08 6.81
CA THR A 15 2.84 -11.48 8.02
C THR A 15 3.60 -10.19 7.71
N GLN A 16 3.98 -9.47 8.76
CA GLN A 16 4.84 -8.28 8.62
C GLN A 16 6.20 -8.64 8.05
N GLU A 17 6.76 -9.80 8.41
CA GLU A 17 8.04 -10.28 7.90
C GLU A 17 7.96 -10.64 6.42
N GLU A 18 6.86 -11.25 5.99
CA GLU A 18 6.60 -11.51 4.56
C GLU A 18 6.54 -10.19 3.80
N LEU A 19 5.71 -9.24 4.23
CA LEU A 19 5.66 -7.91 3.64
C LEU A 19 7.06 -7.26 3.56
N ALA A 20 7.83 -7.27 4.65
CA ALA A 20 9.14 -6.62 4.72
C ALA A 20 10.19 -7.22 3.77
N ARG A 21 10.07 -8.51 3.40
CA ARG A 21 10.95 -9.16 2.40
C ARG A 21 10.72 -8.60 1.00
N HIS A 22 9.48 -8.25 0.68
CA HIS A 22 9.06 -7.71 -0.62
C HIS A 22 9.32 -6.19 -0.73
N ASN A 23 10.51 -5.75 -0.32
CA ASN A 23 10.93 -4.34 -0.32
C ASN A 23 11.57 -3.87 -1.64
N GLY A 24 11.70 -4.78 -2.61
CA GLY A 24 12.29 -4.52 -3.92
C GLY A 24 13.82 -4.49 -3.96
N ASN A 25 14.53 -4.80 -2.85
CA ASN A 25 15.98 -5.00 -2.88
C ASN A 25 16.39 -6.36 -3.44
N ASP A 26 15.51 -7.36 -3.30
CA ASP A 26 15.67 -8.67 -3.91
C ASP A 26 14.96 -8.68 -5.27
N PRO A 27 15.69 -8.82 -6.40
CA PRO A 27 15.10 -8.83 -7.73
C PRO A 27 14.29 -10.10 -8.03
N GLU A 28 14.42 -11.17 -7.24
CA GLU A 28 13.61 -12.39 -7.39
C GLU A 28 12.21 -12.25 -6.75
N LEU A 29 12.03 -11.24 -5.89
CA LEU A 29 10.77 -10.98 -5.21
C LEU A 29 10.03 -9.78 -5.84
N PRO A 30 8.71 -9.88 -6.05
CA PRO A 30 7.93 -8.73 -6.46
C PRO A 30 7.93 -7.65 -5.36
N LEU A 31 7.81 -6.39 -5.76
CA LEU A 31 7.66 -5.26 -4.84
C LEU A 31 6.25 -5.27 -4.26
N TRP A 32 6.13 -5.27 -2.94
CA TRP A 32 4.85 -5.12 -2.24
C TRP A 32 4.78 -3.82 -1.47
N ILE A 33 3.56 -3.31 -1.31
CA ILE A 33 3.20 -2.25 -0.37
C ILE A 33 1.94 -2.66 0.38
N CYS A 34 1.72 -2.09 1.56
CA CYS A 34 0.48 -2.27 2.30
C CYS A 34 -0.24 -0.93 2.47
N VAL A 35 -1.52 -0.89 2.10
CA VAL A 35 -2.40 0.28 2.22
C VAL A 35 -3.62 -0.15 3.01
N ASN A 36 -3.84 0.45 4.19
CA ASN A 36 -4.98 0.14 5.05
C ASN A 36 -5.15 -1.39 5.27
N GLY A 37 -4.04 -2.06 5.59
CA GLY A 37 -3.99 -3.51 5.82
C GLY A 37 -4.16 -4.40 4.57
N LYS A 38 -4.17 -3.82 3.37
CA LYS A 38 -4.30 -4.56 2.10
C LYS A 38 -2.97 -4.54 1.37
N ILE A 39 -2.49 -5.71 1.00
CA ILE A 39 -1.21 -5.87 0.33
C ILE A 39 -1.43 -5.81 -1.17
N LEU A 40 -0.69 -4.90 -1.80
CA LEU A 40 -0.67 -4.71 -3.24
C LEU A 40 0.70 -5.15 -3.77
N GLU A 41 0.66 -5.97 -4.80
CA GLU A 41 1.83 -6.41 -5.55
C GLU A 41 2.00 -5.56 -6.80
N TYR A 42 3.22 -5.08 -7.02
CA TYR A 42 3.57 -4.38 -8.25
C TYR A 42 3.69 -5.37 -9.40
N ALA A 43 2.96 -5.15 -10.49
CA ALA A 43 2.94 -5.99 -11.69
C ALA A 43 4.27 -5.99 -12.48
N GLY A 44 5.25 -5.21 -12.02
CA GLY A 44 6.54 -5.05 -12.67
C GLY A 44 6.57 -3.88 -13.66
N LEU A 45 7.78 -3.56 -14.12
CA LEU A 45 7.97 -2.55 -15.15
C LEU A 45 7.46 -3.08 -16.49
N PRO A 46 6.64 -2.31 -17.22
CA PRO A 46 6.23 -2.71 -18.56
C PRO A 46 7.44 -2.73 -19.52
N SER A 47 7.29 -3.31 -20.71
CA SER A 47 8.37 -3.36 -21.71
C SER A 47 8.82 -1.96 -22.14
N SER A 48 10.02 -1.82 -22.71
CA SER A 48 10.55 -0.54 -23.20
C SER A 48 9.69 0.12 -24.28
N GLU A 49 8.89 -0.68 -24.99
CA GLU A 49 7.99 -0.22 -26.05
C GLU A 49 6.64 0.28 -25.50
N ASP A 50 6.34 0.05 -24.22
CA ASP A 50 5.12 0.55 -23.60
C ASP A 50 5.22 2.07 -23.39
N PRO A 51 4.22 2.87 -23.81
CA PRO A 51 4.23 4.32 -23.59
C PRO A 51 4.37 4.72 -22.12
N ASP A 52 3.99 3.84 -21.19
CA ASP A 52 4.09 4.08 -19.75
C ASP A 52 5.44 3.64 -19.15
N HIS A 53 6.38 3.10 -19.94
CA HIS A 53 7.65 2.57 -19.41
C HIS A 53 8.43 3.58 -18.58
N GLU A 54 8.70 4.76 -19.13
CA GLU A 54 9.53 5.76 -18.45
C GLU A 54 8.81 6.39 -17.25
N SER A 55 7.49 6.55 -17.31
CA SER A 55 6.71 7.05 -16.18
C SER A 55 6.67 6.02 -15.04
N GLN A 56 6.45 4.74 -15.37
CA GLN A 56 6.47 3.64 -14.41
C GLN A 56 7.85 3.42 -13.81
N LYS A 57 8.92 3.51 -14.60
CA LYS A 57 10.30 3.43 -14.11
C LYS A 57 10.61 4.50 -13.07
N ARG A 58 10.23 5.76 -13.34
CA ARG A 58 10.39 6.86 -12.39
C ARG A 58 9.55 6.65 -11.14
N PHE A 59 8.30 6.23 -11.30
CA PHE A 59 7.41 5.96 -10.19
C PHE A 59 7.95 4.82 -9.31
N HIS A 60 8.41 3.72 -9.91
CA HIS A 60 9.03 2.60 -9.22
C HIS A 60 10.26 3.05 -8.42
N SER A 61 11.18 3.83 -9.03
CA SER A 61 12.34 4.38 -8.34
C SER A 61 11.99 5.30 -7.16
N PHE A 62 10.82 5.93 -7.16
CA PHE A 62 10.32 6.71 -6.04
C PHE A 62 9.70 5.83 -4.95
N VAL A 63 8.85 4.87 -5.34
CA VAL A 63 8.08 4.01 -4.43
C VAL A 63 8.98 3.01 -3.71
N GLN A 64 9.82 2.27 -4.42
CA GLN A 64 10.64 1.19 -3.86
C GLN A 64 11.37 1.63 -2.57
N PRO A 65 12.23 2.67 -2.57
CA PRO A 65 13.01 3.01 -1.38
C PRO A 65 12.18 3.57 -0.22
N GLN A 66 11.03 4.18 -0.51
CA GLN A 66 10.21 4.84 0.52
C GLN A 66 9.18 3.91 1.14
N PHE A 67 8.61 3.03 0.33
CA PHE A 67 7.36 2.33 0.62
C PHE A 67 7.46 0.82 0.45
N GLY A 68 8.47 0.32 -0.26
CA GLY A 68 8.65 -1.10 -0.49
C GLY A 68 8.68 -1.91 0.81
N GLY A 69 7.83 -2.92 0.89
CA GLY A 69 7.70 -3.82 2.02
C GLY A 69 7.21 -3.16 3.30
N ARG A 70 6.38 -2.11 3.20
CA ARG A 70 5.90 -1.35 4.35
C ARG A 70 4.40 -1.04 4.25
N GLU A 71 3.80 -0.78 5.40
CA GLU A 71 2.56 -0.01 5.47
C GLU A 71 2.86 1.45 5.13
N ILE A 72 2.08 2.02 4.20
CA ILE A 72 2.37 3.34 3.64
C ILE A 72 1.40 4.40 4.14
N ASP A 73 0.37 4.01 4.91
CA ASP A 73 -0.69 4.88 5.41
C ASP A 73 -0.13 6.13 6.08
N TYR A 74 0.83 5.98 6.99
CA TYR A 74 1.40 7.13 7.70
C TYR A 74 2.21 8.04 6.78
N GLY A 75 3.04 7.48 5.90
CA GLY A 75 3.80 8.26 4.92
C GLY A 75 2.88 9.05 3.98
N LEU A 76 1.83 8.39 3.46
CA LEU A 76 0.84 9.03 2.60
C LEU A 76 -0.01 10.05 3.36
N SER A 77 -0.35 9.81 4.63
CA SER A 77 -1.14 10.76 5.43
C SER A 77 -0.48 12.14 5.52
N LYS A 78 0.86 12.20 5.52
CA LYS A 78 1.62 13.46 5.50
C LYS A 78 1.63 14.12 4.13
N ALA A 79 1.68 13.32 3.07
CA ALA A 79 1.72 13.82 1.70
C ALA A 79 0.32 14.26 1.21
N LEU A 80 -0.72 13.59 1.67
CA LEU A 80 -2.12 13.79 1.31
C LEU A 80 -2.84 14.73 2.28
N TYR A 81 -2.11 15.66 2.90
CA TYR A 81 -2.65 16.57 3.90
C TYR A 81 -3.93 17.26 3.39
N GLU A 82 -5.02 16.99 4.08
CA GLU A 82 -6.34 17.59 3.88
C GLU A 82 -6.60 18.54 5.06
N PRO A 83 -6.92 19.83 4.84
CA PRO A 83 -7.05 20.82 5.90
C PRO A 83 -8.13 20.49 6.95
N TYR A 84 -9.07 19.59 6.63
CA TYR A 84 -10.12 19.17 7.56
C TYR A 84 -9.65 18.10 8.57
N TYR A 85 -8.49 17.48 8.37
CA TYR A 85 -7.95 16.43 9.24
C TYR A 85 -6.62 16.87 9.86
N LYS A 86 -6.44 16.60 11.16
CA LYS A 86 -5.16 16.89 11.84
C LYS A 86 -4.09 15.97 11.28
N VAL A 87 -2.92 16.52 10.96
CA VAL A 87 -1.75 15.72 10.57
C VAL A 87 -1.41 14.77 11.72
N PRO A 88 -1.44 13.44 11.53
CA PRO A 88 -1.05 12.50 12.57
C PRO A 88 0.44 12.69 12.88
N LEU A 89 0.78 12.75 14.16
CA LEU A 89 2.18 12.88 14.59
C LEU A 89 2.86 11.52 14.60
N HIS A 90 2.13 10.45 14.88
CA HIS A 90 2.60 9.07 14.93
C HIS A 90 1.67 8.14 14.14
N GLU A 91 2.14 6.94 13.80
CA GLU A 91 1.35 5.93 13.06
C GLU A 91 0.07 5.52 13.83
N ASN A 92 0.16 5.49 15.16
CA ASN A 92 -0.97 5.16 16.04
C ASN A 92 -2.04 6.26 16.10
N ASP A 93 -1.76 7.46 15.59
CA ASP A 93 -2.70 8.58 15.55
C ASP A 93 -3.64 8.49 14.33
N LEU A 94 -3.45 7.50 13.44
CA LEU A 94 -4.31 7.27 12.28
C LEU A 94 -5.64 6.63 12.70
N SER A 95 -6.73 7.40 12.61
CA SER A 95 -8.08 6.87 12.73
C SER A 95 -8.45 6.00 11.53
N ASP A 96 -9.52 5.21 11.68
CA ASP A 96 -10.05 4.40 10.58
C ASP A 96 -10.50 5.28 9.40
N GLU A 97 -11.00 6.49 9.65
CA GLU A 97 -11.34 7.45 8.60
C GLU A 97 -10.11 7.95 7.85
N HIS A 98 -8.99 8.24 8.55
CA HIS A 98 -7.74 8.61 7.89
C HIS A 98 -7.30 7.48 6.94
N ARG A 99 -7.31 6.23 7.42
CA ARG A 99 -6.90 5.08 6.62
C ARG A 99 -7.82 4.83 5.42
N ALA A 100 -9.13 4.99 5.61
CA ALA A 100 -10.10 4.86 4.52
C ALA A 100 -9.93 5.98 3.47
N MET A 101 -9.65 7.21 3.88
CA MET A 101 -9.37 8.32 2.96
C MET A 101 -8.08 8.09 2.17
N ILE A 102 -7.02 7.64 2.84
CA ILE A 102 -5.74 7.33 2.20
C ILE A 102 -5.92 6.22 1.16
N GLU A 103 -6.67 5.18 1.50
CA GLU A 103 -7.02 4.11 0.57
C GLU A 103 -7.80 4.63 -0.64
N ASP A 104 -8.87 5.41 -0.42
CA ASP A 104 -9.68 5.98 -1.51
C ASP A 104 -8.87 6.87 -2.43
N HIS A 105 -7.96 7.67 -1.86
CA HIS A 105 -7.07 8.54 -2.63
C HIS A 105 -6.07 7.71 -3.43
N TYR A 106 -5.43 6.71 -2.81
CA TYR A 106 -4.51 5.82 -3.50
C TYR A 106 -5.20 5.03 -4.62
N PHE A 107 -6.40 4.52 -4.35
CA PHE A 107 -7.25 3.88 -5.35
C PHE A 107 -7.54 4.83 -6.51
N THR A 108 -7.95 6.06 -6.23
CA THR A 108 -8.26 7.05 -7.29
C THR A 108 -7.03 7.36 -8.14
N MET A 109 -5.86 7.55 -7.53
CA MET A 109 -4.62 7.82 -8.27
C MET A 109 -4.18 6.65 -9.15
N GLN A 110 -4.22 5.42 -8.63
CA GLN A 110 -3.59 4.27 -9.30
C GLN A 110 -4.56 3.46 -10.17
N PHE A 111 -5.84 3.34 -9.77
CA PHE A 111 -6.82 2.48 -10.44
C PHE A 111 -7.79 3.27 -11.32
N ARG A 112 -8.16 4.49 -10.93
CA ARG A 112 -9.17 5.28 -11.67
C ARG A 112 -8.55 6.21 -12.69
N ASN A 113 -7.46 6.90 -12.33
CA ASN A 113 -6.84 7.89 -13.21
C ASN A 113 -5.89 7.26 -14.24
N ASN A 114 -5.48 6.01 -14.04
CA ASN A 114 -4.57 5.32 -14.94
C ASN A 114 -5.31 4.27 -15.77
N GLN A 115 -5.16 4.29 -17.09
CA GLN A 115 -5.82 3.33 -17.98
C GLN A 115 -5.25 1.91 -17.83
N LYS A 116 -4.02 1.79 -17.32
CA LYS A 116 -3.36 0.54 -16.95
C LYS A 116 -3.06 0.53 -15.46
N ASN A 117 -3.54 -0.50 -14.77
CA ASN A 117 -3.25 -0.70 -13.35
C ASN A 117 -2.01 -1.59 -13.17
N TYR A 118 -1.02 -1.08 -12.46
CA TYR A 118 0.22 -1.78 -12.15
C TYR A 118 0.25 -2.37 -10.73
N TRP A 119 -0.84 -2.25 -9.97
CA TRP A 119 -0.95 -2.77 -8.62
C TRP A 119 -2.06 -3.80 -8.50
N LYS A 120 -1.70 -5.01 -8.08
CA LYS A 120 -2.65 -6.10 -7.88
C LYS A 120 -2.88 -6.32 -6.38
N PRO A 121 -4.13 -6.23 -5.89
CA PRO A 121 -4.44 -6.68 -4.54
C PRO A 121 -4.24 -8.18 -4.41
N ILE A 122 -3.42 -8.63 -3.46
CA ILE A 122 -3.07 -10.05 -3.29
C ILE A 122 -3.50 -10.64 -1.94
N GLY A 123 -3.86 -9.81 -0.97
CA GLY A 123 -4.33 -10.29 0.33
C GLY A 123 -4.24 -9.22 1.40
N ARG A 124 -4.32 -9.65 2.65
CA ARG A 124 -4.33 -8.75 3.81
C ARG A 124 -3.12 -8.97 4.70
N LEU A 125 -2.70 -7.90 5.35
CA LEU A 125 -1.73 -8.02 6.43
C LEU A 125 -2.41 -8.67 7.63
N ARG A 126 -1.78 -9.71 8.18
CA ARG A 126 -2.23 -10.36 9.40
C ARG A 126 -2.04 -9.40 10.56
N ARG A 127 -3.14 -8.89 11.12
CA ARG A 127 -3.08 -8.13 12.36
C ARG A 127 -2.64 -9.07 13.46
N SER A 128 -1.61 -8.71 14.20
CA SER A 128 -1.27 -9.36 15.46
C SER A 128 -2.45 -9.15 16.40
N ASP A 129 -3.26 -10.18 16.62
CA ASP A 129 -4.30 -10.13 17.65
C ASP A 129 -3.61 -9.96 19.00
N ASN A 130 -3.54 -8.72 19.48
CA ASN A 130 -3.01 -8.39 20.80
C ASN A 130 -4.05 -8.71 21.89
N THR A 131 -4.74 -9.86 21.79
CA THR A 131 -5.68 -10.39 22.78
C THR A 131 -5.07 -11.57 23.55
N ALA A 132 -3.81 -11.47 23.92
CA ALA A 132 -3.18 -12.38 24.86
C ALA A 132 -2.23 -11.60 25.77
N ASN A 133 -2.78 -10.87 26.75
CA ASN A 133 -2.19 -10.66 28.09
C ASN A 133 -3.08 -9.73 28.92
N SER A 134 -4.21 -10.28 29.36
CA SER A 134 -4.92 -9.80 30.56
C SER A 134 -5.62 -10.98 31.21
N SER A 135 -4.85 -12.00 31.60
CA SER A 135 -5.23 -13.03 32.57
C SER A 135 -4.02 -13.92 32.87
N SER A 136 -3.30 -13.62 33.95
CA SER A 136 -2.73 -14.56 34.94
C SER A 136 -1.96 -13.77 35.99
#